data_AF-A0A6N8YTY5-F1
#
_entry.id   AF-A0A6N8YTY5-F1
#
_cell.length_a   1.000
_cell.length_b   1.000
_cell.length_c   1.000
_cell.angle_alpha   90.00
_cell.angle_beta   90.00
_cell.angle_gamma   90.00
#
_symmetry.space_group_name_H-M   'P 1'
#
loop_
_entity.id
_entity.type
_entity.pdbx_description
1 polymer ?
#
loop_
_entity_poly.entity_id
_entity_poly.type
_entity_poly.pdbx_seq_one_letter_code
_entity_poly.pdbx_strand_id
1 'polypeptide(L)'
;MSTGHYYQSDEEIIRRLQVILHEQGDGPQDRIRRESGIREVRNLTAELAERIYREPDVWGIDEIPVEYRTDAAADALLQMLSRVSTMGSPRNIREWYVNAVEVRFKELWSAADKEAKARESEEATARSRQEAAESGEGASSVFEENVELWQRFEGEFPRDAFALRLRYQLNRTPDEMAVMLDAPSDRAITIRLNRAKERFRMYCEQAGLSQRETAGILAQFAEERSS
;
A
#
# COMPACT_ATOMS: atom_id res chain seq x y z
N MET A 1 29.52 -33.65 -13.80
CA MET A 1 28.75 -33.65 -15.07
C MET A 1 27.28 -33.84 -14.71
N SER A 2 26.51 -32.77 -14.59
CA SER A 2 25.06 -32.89 -14.37
C SER A 2 24.40 -33.15 -15.71
N THR A 3 23.82 -34.33 -15.87
CA THR A 3 22.83 -34.61 -16.91
C THR A 3 21.57 -33.83 -16.56
N GLY A 4 21.55 -32.55 -16.93
CA GLY A 4 20.34 -31.72 -16.82
C GLY A 4 19.32 -32.24 -17.83
N HIS A 5 18.18 -32.72 -17.34
CA HIS A 5 17.02 -32.91 -18.20
C HIS A 5 16.61 -31.52 -18.72
N TYR A 6 16.65 -31.34 -20.04
CA TYR A 6 16.25 -30.10 -20.68
C TYR A 6 14.76 -30.20 -21.00
N TYR A 7 13.91 -29.49 -20.27
CA TYR A 7 12.47 -29.52 -20.50
C TYR A 7 12.12 -28.56 -21.64
N GLN A 8 11.31 -29.01 -22.61
CA GLN A 8 11.06 -28.22 -23.82
C GLN A 8 10.00 -27.13 -23.62
N SER A 9 9.16 -27.23 -22.57
CA SER A 9 8.10 -26.26 -22.31
C SER A 9 7.76 -26.16 -20.81
N ASP A 10 7.18 -25.02 -20.42
CA ASP A 10 6.69 -24.79 -19.05
C ASP A 10 5.62 -25.80 -18.67
N GLU A 11 4.82 -26.21 -19.66
CA GLU A 11 3.80 -27.23 -19.51
C GLU A 11 4.37 -28.60 -19.13
N GLU A 12 5.51 -28.99 -19.72
CA GLU A 12 6.18 -30.25 -19.39
C GLU A 12 6.69 -30.22 -17.93
N ILE A 13 7.27 -29.10 -17.52
CA ILE A 13 7.75 -28.89 -16.15
C ILE A 13 6.60 -28.96 -15.14
N ILE A 14 5.49 -28.28 -15.42
CA ILE A 14 4.31 -28.25 -14.53
C ILE A 14 3.65 -29.63 -14.43
N ARG A 15 3.48 -30.35 -15.55
CA ARG A 15 2.97 -31.74 -15.51
C ARG A 15 3.86 -32.63 -14.68
N ARG A 16 5.19 -32.49 -14.82
CA ARG A 16 6.15 -33.29 -14.06
C ARG A 16 6.10 -32.98 -12.57
N LEU A 17 6.01 -31.70 -12.20
CA LEU A 17 5.78 -31.26 -10.83
C LEU A 17 4.48 -31.85 -10.26
N GLN A 18 3.39 -31.83 -11.03
CA GLN A 18 2.10 -32.36 -10.59
C GLN A 18 2.17 -33.87 -10.31
N VAL A 19 2.82 -34.64 -11.18
CA VAL A 19 3.04 -36.08 -11.00
C VAL A 19 3.84 -36.34 -9.72
N ILE A 20 4.97 -35.66 -9.53
CA ILE A 20 5.83 -35.87 -8.36
C ILE A 20 5.10 -35.51 -7.06
N LEU A 21 4.31 -34.42 -7.06
CA LEU A 21 3.56 -33.98 -5.89
C LEU A 21 2.37 -34.90 -5.57
N HIS A 22 1.78 -35.55 -6.57
CA HIS A 22 0.67 -36.49 -6.38
C HIS A 22 1.14 -37.91 -6.00
N GLU A 23 2.34 -38.30 -6.43
CA GLU A 23 2.94 -39.61 -6.14
C GLU A 23 3.63 -39.70 -4.76
N GLN A 24 3.65 -38.63 -3.95
CA GLN A 24 4.21 -38.67 -2.59
C GLN A 24 3.28 -39.44 -1.63
N GLY A 25 3.42 -40.77 -1.61
CA GLY A 25 2.77 -41.68 -0.65
C GLY A 25 3.51 -41.77 0.70
N ASP A 26 2.78 -42.20 1.74
CA ASP A 26 3.26 -42.19 3.13
C ASP A 26 3.96 -43.48 3.62
N GLY A 27 4.63 -44.21 2.72
CA GLY A 27 5.23 -45.53 3.00
C GLY A 27 6.73 -45.51 3.36
N PRO A 28 7.23 -46.53 4.10
CA PRO A 28 8.66 -46.63 4.46
C PRO A 28 9.60 -46.93 3.29
N GLN A 29 9.11 -47.51 2.18
CA GLN A 29 9.87 -47.63 0.91
C GLN A 29 9.95 -46.30 0.12
N ASP A 30 9.22 -45.27 0.54
CA ASP A 30 9.15 -44.00 -0.17
C ASP A 30 10.28 -43.03 0.20
N ARG A 31 11.16 -43.32 1.17
CA ARG A 31 12.24 -42.37 1.54
C ARG A 31 13.20 -42.05 0.40
N ILE A 32 13.70 -43.07 -0.31
CA ILE A 32 14.62 -42.87 -1.45
C ILE A 32 13.89 -42.21 -2.62
N ARG A 33 12.63 -42.58 -2.86
CA ARG A 33 11.77 -41.94 -3.88
C ARG A 33 11.45 -40.48 -3.53
N ARG A 34 11.24 -40.16 -2.26
CA ARG A 34 11.07 -38.80 -1.75
C ARG A 34 12.35 -37.97 -1.90
N GLU A 35 13.53 -38.51 -1.58
CA GLU A 35 14.79 -37.78 -1.76
C GLU A 35 15.07 -37.47 -3.24
N SER A 36 14.83 -38.44 -4.13
CA SER A 36 14.91 -38.25 -5.58
C SER A 36 13.86 -37.24 -6.07
N GLY A 37 12.62 -37.35 -5.60
CA GLY A 37 11.52 -36.44 -5.95
C GLY A 37 11.75 -35.02 -5.45
N ILE A 38 12.33 -34.84 -4.25
CA ILE A 38 12.70 -33.51 -3.71
C ILE A 38 13.79 -32.88 -4.58
N ARG A 39 14.80 -33.66 -5.00
CA ARG A 39 15.85 -33.16 -5.89
C ARG A 39 15.28 -32.77 -7.25
N GLU A 40 14.37 -33.58 -7.79
CA GLU A 40 13.70 -33.32 -9.06
C GLU A 40 12.79 -32.08 -8.97
N VAL A 41 11.99 -31.93 -7.91
CA VAL A 41 11.19 -30.72 -7.65
C VAL A 41 12.08 -29.50 -7.57
N ARG A 42 13.21 -29.55 -6.84
CA ARG A 42 14.15 -28.43 -6.76
C ARG A 42 14.69 -28.02 -8.13
N ASN A 43 15.03 -28.98 -8.99
CA ASN A 43 15.52 -28.70 -10.34
C ASN A 43 14.43 -28.08 -11.22
N LEU A 44 13.21 -28.64 -11.20
CA LEU A 44 12.05 -28.13 -11.95
C LEU A 44 11.66 -26.72 -11.50
N THR A 45 11.67 -26.47 -10.20
CA THR A 45 11.43 -25.14 -9.62
C THR A 45 12.51 -24.14 -10.04
N ALA A 46 13.78 -24.54 -10.03
CA ALA A 46 14.87 -23.68 -10.48
C ALA A 46 14.73 -23.31 -11.96
N GLU A 47 14.32 -24.24 -12.81
CA GLU A 47 14.11 -23.98 -14.23
C GLU A 47 12.93 -23.02 -14.48
N LEU A 48 11.83 -23.15 -13.74
CA LEU A 48 10.73 -22.17 -13.80
C LEU A 48 11.16 -20.79 -13.32
N ALA A 49 11.93 -20.73 -12.23
CA ALA A 49 12.49 -19.48 -11.74
C ALA A 49 13.34 -18.80 -12.82
N GLU A 50 14.26 -19.53 -13.44
CA GLU A 50 15.09 -18.99 -14.52
C GLU A 50 14.27 -18.43 -15.68
N ARG A 51 13.15 -19.08 -16.04
CA ARG A 51 12.27 -18.61 -17.13
C ARG A 51 11.50 -17.34 -16.74
N ILE A 52 11.02 -17.25 -15.50
CA ILE A 52 10.40 -16.02 -14.97
C ILE A 52 11.41 -14.86 -15.02
N TYR A 53 12.68 -15.09 -14.71
CA TYR A 53 13.72 -14.06 -14.77
C TYR A 53 14.23 -13.75 -16.18
N ARG A 54 14.07 -14.66 -17.15
CA ARG A 54 14.60 -14.49 -18.51
C ARG A 54 13.76 -13.54 -19.36
N GLU A 55 12.47 -13.44 -19.08
CA GLU A 55 11.50 -12.65 -19.84
C GLU A 55 10.76 -11.65 -18.93
N PRO A 56 11.47 -10.72 -18.27
CA PRO A 56 10.88 -9.83 -17.25
C PRO A 56 9.79 -8.91 -17.82
N ASP A 57 9.88 -8.56 -19.10
CA ASP A 57 8.90 -7.78 -19.87
C ASP A 57 7.59 -8.53 -20.11
N VAL A 58 7.65 -9.85 -20.34
CA VAL A 58 6.45 -10.70 -20.50
C VAL A 58 5.65 -10.76 -19.21
N TRP A 59 6.32 -10.70 -18.07
CA TRP A 59 5.73 -10.84 -16.74
C TRP A 59 5.44 -9.51 -16.04
N GLY A 60 5.86 -8.37 -16.61
CA GLY A 60 5.75 -7.05 -15.96
C GLY A 60 6.64 -6.89 -14.73
N ILE A 61 7.74 -7.65 -14.66
CA ILE A 61 8.73 -7.57 -13.57
C ILE A 61 9.57 -6.29 -13.69
N ASP A 62 9.77 -5.82 -14.91
CA ASP A 62 10.45 -4.56 -15.21
C ASP A 62 9.71 -3.34 -14.65
N GLU A 63 8.39 -3.44 -14.49
CA GLU A 63 7.54 -2.37 -13.94
C GLU A 63 7.61 -2.30 -12.40
N ILE A 64 8.16 -3.32 -11.75
CA ILE A 64 8.41 -3.35 -10.30
C ILE A 64 9.75 -2.66 -9.99
N PRO A 65 9.87 -1.85 -8.92
CA PRO A 65 11.14 -1.25 -8.53
C PRO A 65 12.21 -2.31 -8.30
N VAL A 66 13.46 -2.01 -8.70
CA VAL A 66 14.56 -2.99 -8.78
C VAL A 66 14.78 -3.73 -7.46
N GLU A 67 14.66 -3.02 -6.33
CA GLU A 67 14.80 -3.56 -4.98
C GLU A 67 13.75 -4.63 -4.62
N TYR A 68 12.59 -4.69 -5.29
CA TYR A 68 11.51 -5.63 -4.98
C TYR A 68 11.34 -6.74 -6.02
N ARG A 69 12.05 -6.68 -7.16
CA ARG A 69 11.88 -7.64 -8.26
C ARG A 69 12.15 -9.08 -7.85
N THR A 70 13.22 -9.30 -7.08
CA THR A 70 13.62 -10.63 -6.63
C THR A 70 12.58 -11.25 -5.69
N ASP A 71 12.09 -10.45 -4.74
CA ASP A 71 11.05 -10.89 -3.79
C ASP A 71 9.73 -11.16 -4.49
N ALA A 72 9.35 -10.30 -5.44
CA ALA A 72 8.14 -10.46 -6.23
C ALA A 72 8.17 -11.75 -7.08
N ALA A 73 9.29 -12.05 -7.73
CA ALA A 73 9.45 -13.26 -8.51
C ALA A 73 9.47 -14.53 -7.62
N ALA A 74 10.10 -14.46 -6.44
CA ALA A 74 10.08 -15.56 -5.49
C ALA A 74 8.66 -15.86 -4.98
N ASP A 75 7.88 -14.83 -4.65
CA ASP A 75 6.50 -14.95 -4.20
C ASP A 75 5.58 -15.51 -5.30
N ALA A 76 5.71 -15.03 -6.54
CA ALA A 76 4.95 -15.54 -7.67
C ALA A 76 5.23 -17.04 -7.90
N LEU A 77 6.52 -17.44 -7.82
CA LEU A 77 6.94 -18.82 -7.93
C LEU A 77 6.36 -19.69 -6.80
N LEU A 78 6.44 -19.25 -5.54
CA LEU A 78 5.89 -19.97 -4.39
C LEU A 78 4.37 -20.15 -4.50
N GLN A 79 3.66 -19.10 -4.90
CA GLN A 79 2.22 -19.17 -5.05
C GLN A 79 1.82 -20.09 -6.20
N MET A 80 2.51 -20.05 -7.34
CA MET A 80 2.29 -21.00 -8.43
C MET A 80 2.49 -22.44 -7.93
N LEU A 81 3.62 -22.75 -7.27
CA LEU A 81 3.91 -24.09 -6.75
C LEU A 81 2.83 -24.58 -5.77
N SER A 82 2.30 -23.70 -4.91
CA SER A 82 1.22 -24.04 -3.97
C SER A 82 -0.07 -24.47 -4.66
N ARG A 83 -0.30 -24.02 -5.90
CA ARG A 83 -1.50 -24.32 -6.69
C ARG A 83 -1.32 -25.50 -7.63
N VAL A 84 -0.08 -25.91 -7.95
CA VAL A 84 0.22 -27.05 -8.85
C VAL A 84 -0.47 -28.33 -8.37
N SER A 85 -0.46 -28.62 -7.06
CA SER A 85 -1.07 -29.83 -6.50
C SER A 85 -2.61 -29.83 -6.55
N THR A 86 -3.22 -28.65 -6.55
CA THR A 86 -4.68 -28.46 -6.58
C THR A 86 -5.24 -28.26 -7.98
N MET A 87 -4.36 -28.19 -8.99
CA MET A 87 -4.73 -28.00 -10.37
C MET A 87 -5.46 -29.25 -10.88
N GLY A 88 -6.78 -29.16 -11.11
CA GLY A 88 -7.51 -30.18 -11.87
C GLY A 88 -6.93 -30.28 -13.29
N SER A 89 -7.08 -31.42 -13.97
CA SER A 89 -6.48 -31.64 -15.31
C SER A 89 -6.87 -30.53 -16.29
N PRO A 90 -5.98 -29.56 -16.61
CA PRO A 90 -6.38 -28.40 -17.39
C PRO A 90 -6.43 -28.78 -18.86
N ARG A 91 -7.43 -28.26 -19.58
CA ARG A 91 -7.38 -28.26 -21.06
C ARG A 91 -6.27 -27.37 -21.62
N ASN A 92 -5.68 -26.47 -20.81
CA ASN A 92 -4.59 -25.57 -21.21
C ASN A 92 -3.69 -25.19 -20.01
N ILE A 93 -2.59 -25.92 -19.80
CA ILE A 93 -1.64 -25.70 -18.69
C ILE A 93 -0.89 -24.37 -18.86
N ARG A 94 -0.63 -23.96 -20.11
CA ARG A 94 0.02 -22.68 -20.42
C ARG A 94 -0.81 -21.49 -19.95
N GLU A 95 -2.12 -21.51 -20.22
CA GLU A 95 -3.03 -20.45 -19.78
C GLU A 95 -3.19 -20.43 -18.26
N TRP A 96 -3.17 -21.59 -17.61
CA TRP A 96 -3.13 -21.65 -16.15
C TRP A 96 -1.84 -21.07 -15.57
N TYR A 97 -0.68 -21.39 -16.17
CA TYR A 97 0.63 -20.88 -15.77
C TYR A 97 0.68 -19.36 -15.89
N VAL A 98 0.30 -18.84 -17.05
CA VAL A 98 0.23 -17.39 -17.30
C VAL A 98 -0.69 -16.71 -16.31
N ASN A 99 -1.90 -17.22 -16.08
CA ASN A 99 -2.82 -16.65 -15.09
C ASN A 99 -2.28 -16.73 -13.65
N ALA A 100 -1.63 -17.83 -13.26
CA ALA A 100 -1.08 -18.00 -11.92
C ALA A 100 0.07 -17.01 -11.63
N VAL A 101 0.86 -16.70 -12.65
CA VAL A 101 2.00 -15.78 -12.58
C VAL A 101 1.54 -14.32 -12.72
N GLU A 102 0.73 -14.00 -13.75
CA GLU A 102 0.23 -12.65 -14.02
C GLU A 102 -0.65 -12.08 -12.90
N VAL A 103 -1.56 -12.87 -12.33
CA VAL A 103 -2.45 -12.39 -11.26
C VAL A 103 -1.62 -11.87 -10.08
N ARG A 104 -0.49 -12.51 -9.79
CA ARG A 104 0.35 -12.10 -8.66
C ARG A 104 1.24 -10.92 -8.98
N PHE A 105 1.81 -10.84 -10.19
CA PHE A 105 2.54 -9.66 -10.61
C PHE A 105 1.65 -8.41 -10.65
N LYS A 106 0.37 -8.54 -11.05
CA LYS A 106 -0.62 -7.46 -10.96
C LYS A 106 -0.95 -7.05 -9.51
N GLU A 107 -1.07 -8.01 -8.59
CA GLU A 107 -1.28 -7.73 -7.17
C GLU A 107 -0.07 -7.07 -6.50
N LEU A 108 1.14 -7.54 -6.82
CA LEU A 108 2.40 -7.01 -6.29
C LEU A 108 2.73 -5.65 -6.89
N TRP A 109 2.41 -5.41 -8.16
CA TRP A 109 2.44 -4.08 -8.73
C TRP A 109 1.48 -3.17 -7.98
N SER A 110 0.22 -3.56 -7.77
CA SER A 110 -0.71 -2.71 -7.02
C SER A 110 -0.19 -2.40 -5.60
N ALA A 111 0.55 -3.31 -4.98
CA ALA A 111 1.19 -3.08 -3.69
C ALA A 111 2.43 -2.17 -3.80
N ALA A 112 3.30 -2.38 -4.79
CA ALA A 112 4.50 -1.57 -5.02
C ALA A 112 4.15 -0.15 -5.51
N ASP A 113 3.12 0.02 -6.33
CA ASP A 113 2.58 1.32 -6.75
C ASP A 113 1.93 2.05 -5.57
N LYS A 114 1.26 1.33 -4.65
CA LYS A 114 0.77 1.92 -3.39
C LYS A 114 1.93 2.32 -2.47
N GLU A 115 2.98 1.52 -2.35
CA GLU A 115 4.14 1.82 -1.52
C GLU A 115 4.99 2.95 -2.13
N ALA A 116 5.18 2.97 -3.45
CA ALA A 116 5.85 4.04 -4.16
C ALA A 116 5.06 5.35 -4.04
N LYS A 117 3.73 5.33 -4.21
CA LYS A 117 2.87 6.50 -3.95
C LYS A 117 2.87 6.91 -2.49
N ALA A 118 2.96 5.97 -1.55
CA ALA A 118 3.09 6.27 -0.14
C ALA A 118 4.45 6.94 0.16
N ARG A 119 5.54 6.49 -0.45
CA ARG A 119 6.87 7.11 -0.32
C ARG A 119 6.96 8.46 -1.02
N GLU A 120 6.39 8.60 -2.21
CA GLU A 120 6.28 9.90 -2.89
C GLU A 120 5.39 10.85 -2.09
N SER A 121 4.31 10.36 -1.47
CA SER A 121 3.48 11.13 -0.55
C SER A 121 4.25 11.50 0.73
N GLU A 122 5.07 10.60 1.29
CA GLU A 122 5.90 10.89 2.46
C GLU A 122 7.03 11.87 2.15
N GLU A 123 7.67 11.77 0.98
CA GLU A 123 8.70 12.70 0.51
C GLU A 123 8.12 14.04 0.10
N ALA A 124 6.95 14.05 -0.57
CA ALA A 124 6.19 15.27 -0.84
C ALA A 124 5.71 15.91 0.47
N THR A 125 5.28 15.12 1.45
CA THR A 125 4.92 15.60 2.79
C THR A 125 6.15 16.10 3.54
N ALA A 126 7.32 15.48 3.40
CA ALA A 126 8.56 15.93 4.00
C ALA A 126 9.05 17.24 3.35
N ARG A 127 8.95 17.37 2.03
CA ARG A 127 9.23 18.61 1.29
C ARG A 127 8.21 19.69 1.61
N SER A 128 6.92 19.39 1.64
CA SER A 128 5.88 20.30 2.10
C SER A 128 6.03 20.66 3.58
N ARG A 129 6.60 19.81 4.45
CA ARG A 129 6.98 20.19 5.83
C ARG A 129 8.17 21.14 5.85
N GLN A 130 9.13 20.97 4.94
CA GLN A 130 10.28 21.86 4.81
C GLN A 130 9.85 23.22 4.23
N GLU A 131 8.99 23.23 3.21
CA GLU A 131 8.42 24.43 2.60
C GLU A 131 7.38 25.10 3.51
N ALA A 132 6.58 24.35 4.29
CA ALA A 132 5.66 24.89 5.30
C ALA A 132 6.39 25.43 6.54
N ALA A 133 7.57 24.89 6.87
CA ALA A 133 8.45 25.49 7.87
C ALA A 133 9.06 26.82 7.38
N GLU A 134 9.17 27.00 6.06
CA GLU A 134 9.65 28.24 5.43
C GLU A 134 8.53 29.24 5.08
N SER A 135 7.26 28.82 5.04
CA SER A 135 6.08 29.65 4.70
C SER A 135 5.07 29.83 5.86
N GLY A 136 5.43 29.40 7.07
CA GLY A 136 4.55 29.29 8.24
C GLY A 136 4.17 30.60 8.96
N GLU A 137 3.72 31.64 8.24
CA GLU A 137 3.20 32.87 8.89
C GLU A 137 1.66 32.99 8.86
N GLY A 138 0.94 32.20 8.06
CA GLY A 138 -0.51 32.41 7.84
C GLY A 138 -1.46 31.77 8.86
N ALA A 139 -1.26 30.49 9.23
CA ALA A 139 -2.25 29.72 10.01
C ALA A 139 -1.96 29.62 11.52
N SER A 140 -0.72 29.87 11.96
CA SER A 140 -0.38 29.94 13.40
C SER A 140 -1.04 31.15 14.09
N SER A 141 -1.32 32.21 13.31
CA SER A 141 -1.89 33.46 13.82
C SER A 141 -3.30 33.31 14.39
N VAL A 142 -4.15 32.40 13.90
CA VAL A 142 -5.50 32.17 14.50
C VAL A 142 -5.39 31.79 15.98
N PHE A 143 -4.41 30.92 16.28
CA PHE A 143 -4.22 30.37 17.61
C PHE A 143 -3.55 31.36 18.57
N GLU A 144 -2.88 32.38 18.03
CA GLU A 144 -2.09 33.39 18.77
C GLU A 144 -2.81 34.75 18.88
N GLU A 145 -3.52 35.18 17.85
CA GLU A 145 -4.29 36.43 17.82
C GLU A 145 -5.63 36.31 18.55
N ASN A 146 -6.20 35.10 18.62
CA ASN A 146 -7.50 34.82 19.24
C ASN A 146 -7.41 33.77 20.36
N VAL A 147 -6.31 33.77 21.13
CA VAL A 147 -5.99 32.76 22.17
C VAL A 147 -7.15 32.52 23.14
N GLU A 148 -7.78 33.57 23.66
CA GLU A 148 -8.85 33.42 24.66
C GLU A 148 -10.11 32.75 24.08
N LEU A 149 -10.50 33.13 22.86
CA LEU A 149 -11.63 32.54 22.15
C LEU A 149 -11.34 31.07 21.82
N TRP A 150 -10.13 30.79 21.36
CA TRP A 150 -9.67 29.44 21.04
C TRP A 150 -9.62 28.54 22.27
N GLN A 151 -9.06 29.00 23.40
CA GLN A 151 -8.97 28.23 24.64
C GLN A 151 -10.34 27.82 25.17
N ARG A 152 -11.33 28.73 25.09
CA ARG A 152 -12.71 28.40 25.50
C ARG A 152 -13.34 27.40 24.54
N PHE A 153 -13.16 27.58 23.23
CA PHE A 153 -13.61 26.62 22.23
C PHE A 153 -12.98 25.23 22.44
N GLU A 154 -11.69 25.16 22.77
CA GLU A 154 -10.99 23.91 23.08
C GLU A 154 -11.53 23.23 24.34
N GLY A 155 -11.90 24.02 25.36
CA GLY A 155 -12.57 23.50 26.56
C GLY A 155 -13.96 22.92 26.28
N GLU A 156 -14.76 23.55 25.43
CA GLU A 156 -16.13 23.12 25.12
C GLU A 156 -16.20 22.02 24.03
N PHE A 157 -15.30 22.05 23.06
CA PHE A 157 -15.29 21.17 21.89
C PHE A 157 -13.90 20.54 21.63
N PRO A 158 -13.33 19.80 22.60
CA PRO A 158 -11.94 19.36 22.55
C PRO A 158 -11.61 18.50 21.33
N ARG A 159 -12.55 17.66 20.86
CA ARG A 159 -12.34 16.79 19.69
C ARG A 159 -12.28 17.56 18.38
N ASP A 160 -13.09 18.61 18.24
CA ASP A 160 -13.12 19.43 17.03
C ASP A 160 -11.94 20.42 17.03
N ALA A 161 -11.63 21.01 18.17
CA ALA A 161 -10.45 21.84 18.37
C ALA A 161 -9.16 21.07 18.06
N PHE A 162 -9.03 19.83 18.56
CA PHE A 162 -7.87 18.99 18.29
C PHE A 162 -7.71 18.67 16.79
N ALA A 163 -8.81 18.37 16.08
CA ALA A 163 -8.76 18.13 14.63
C ALA A 163 -8.31 19.37 13.85
N LEU A 164 -8.82 20.56 14.20
CA LEU A 164 -8.38 21.82 13.60
C LEU A 164 -6.91 22.13 13.92
N ARG A 165 -6.46 21.84 15.15
CA ARG A 165 -5.07 22.05 15.57
C ARG A 165 -4.09 21.16 14.81
N LEU A 166 -4.43 19.88 14.64
CA LEU A 166 -3.65 18.96 13.83
C LEU A 166 -3.51 19.48 12.40
N ARG A 167 -4.59 19.97 11.80
CA ARG A 167 -4.56 20.44 10.42
C ARG A 167 -3.83 21.78 10.25
N TYR A 168 -4.17 22.79 11.05
CA TYR A 168 -3.79 24.19 10.78
C TYR A 168 -2.67 24.73 11.67
N GLN A 169 -2.39 24.10 12.83
CA GLN A 169 -1.24 24.47 13.67
C GLN A 169 -0.07 23.51 13.46
N LEU A 170 -0.35 22.22 13.30
CA LEU A 170 0.66 21.18 13.18
C LEU A 170 0.85 20.70 11.73
N ASN A 171 0.13 21.30 10.77
CA ASN A 171 0.21 21.03 9.33
C ASN A 171 0.17 19.52 8.97
N ARG A 172 -0.67 18.75 9.69
CA ARG A 172 -0.85 17.32 9.44
C ARG A 172 -1.71 17.10 8.21
N THR A 173 -1.33 16.09 7.41
CA THR A 173 -2.11 15.68 6.25
C THR A 173 -3.37 14.92 6.68
N PRO A 174 -4.41 14.85 5.84
CA PRO A 174 -5.60 14.03 6.13
C PRO A 174 -5.26 12.58 6.48
N ASP A 175 -4.26 12.00 5.83
CA ASP A 175 -3.80 10.61 6.03
C ASP A 175 -3.17 10.43 7.42
N GLU A 176 -2.26 11.34 7.82
CA GLU A 176 -1.68 11.34 9.18
C GLU A 176 -2.77 11.52 10.24
N MET A 177 -3.71 12.43 9.98
CA MET A 177 -4.84 12.68 10.87
C MET A 177 -5.76 11.45 10.98
N ALA A 178 -5.92 10.67 9.92
CA ALA A 178 -6.73 9.45 9.94
C ALA A 178 -6.16 8.43 10.94
N VAL A 179 -4.83 8.28 10.99
CA VAL A 179 -4.15 7.44 11.98
C VAL A 179 -4.27 8.03 13.39
N MET A 180 -4.00 9.32 13.56
CA MET A 180 -3.99 9.97 14.89
C MET A 180 -5.38 10.08 15.52
N LEU A 181 -6.43 10.16 14.70
CA LEU A 181 -7.82 10.34 15.13
C LEU A 181 -8.67 9.07 14.97
N ASP A 182 -8.03 7.94 14.68
CA ASP A 182 -8.66 6.63 14.44
C ASP A 182 -9.87 6.74 13.50
N ALA A 183 -9.66 7.38 12.35
CA ALA A 183 -10.69 7.61 11.34
C ALA A 183 -10.59 6.58 10.21
N PRO A 184 -11.72 6.10 9.68
CA PRO A 184 -11.74 5.00 8.70
C PRO A 184 -11.31 5.42 7.29
N SER A 185 -11.15 6.73 7.02
CA SER A 185 -10.73 7.28 5.71
C SER A 185 -10.47 8.78 5.78
N ASP A 186 -9.76 9.31 4.78
CA ASP A 186 -9.50 10.74 4.61
C ASP A 186 -10.79 11.53 4.33
N ARG A 187 -11.77 10.86 3.72
CA ARG A 187 -13.12 11.42 3.58
C ARG A 187 -13.77 11.68 4.94
N ALA A 188 -13.60 10.78 5.90
CA ALA A 188 -14.10 10.98 7.26
C ALA A 188 -13.38 12.14 7.96
N ILE A 189 -12.07 12.32 7.71
CA ILE A 189 -11.30 13.46 8.19
C ILE A 189 -11.79 14.78 7.59
N THR A 190 -12.04 14.81 6.28
CA THR A 190 -12.57 16.01 5.58
C THR A 190 -13.93 16.43 6.15
N ILE A 191 -14.84 15.46 6.35
CA ILE A 191 -16.14 15.73 6.97
C ILE A 191 -15.97 16.26 8.40
N ARG A 192 -15.05 15.66 9.18
CA ARG A 192 -14.76 16.08 10.56
C ARG A 192 -14.20 17.50 10.61
N LEU A 193 -13.27 17.85 9.72
CA LEU A 193 -12.71 19.19 9.60
C LEU A 193 -13.76 20.23 9.21
N ASN A 194 -14.60 19.94 8.21
CA ASN A 194 -15.69 20.85 7.83
C ASN A 194 -16.68 21.06 8.98
N ARG A 195 -17.04 19.99 9.69
CA ARG A 195 -17.89 20.08 10.88
C ARG A 195 -17.24 20.92 11.99
N ALA A 196 -15.94 20.75 12.21
CA ALA A 196 -15.19 21.49 13.21
C ALA A 196 -15.10 22.99 12.87
N LYS A 197 -14.84 23.34 11.60
CA LYS A 197 -14.88 24.73 11.10
C LYS A 197 -16.25 25.36 11.29
N GLU A 198 -17.30 24.64 10.91
CA GLU A 198 -18.68 25.12 11.04
C GLU A 198 -19.06 25.32 12.51
N ARG A 199 -18.62 24.43 13.40
CA ARG A 199 -18.83 24.57 14.83
C ARG A 199 -18.08 25.76 15.41
N PHE A 200 -16.84 25.96 14.99
CA PHE A 200 -16.05 27.12 15.39
C PHE A 200 -16.68 28.43 14.89
N ARG A 201 -17.18 28.45 13.65
CA ARG A 201 -17.96 29.57 13.11
C ARG A 201 -19.14 29.93 14.00
N MET A 202 -19.98 28.95 14.31
CA MET A 202 -21.13 29.15 15.20
C MET A 202 -20.69 29.62 16.60
N TYR A 203 -19.57 29.11 17.10
CA TYR A 203 -19.01 29.53 18.38
C TYR A 203 -18.59 31.01 18.38
N CYS A 204 -17.88 31.46 17.35
CA CYS A 204 -17.51 32.86 17.17
C CYS A 204 -18.75 33.78 17.12
N GLU A 205 -19.77 33.37 16.35
CA GLU A 205 -21.04 34.10 16.26
C GLU A 205 -21.75 34.18 17.62
N GLN A 206 -21.75 33.10 18.41
CA GLN A 206 -22.31 33.07 19.77
C GLN A 206 -21.50 33.90 20.78
N ALA A 207 -20.19 33.99 20.59
CA ALA A 207 -19.31 34.84 21.38
C ALA A 207 -19.46 36.34 21.04
N GLY A 208 -20.30 36.69 20.05
CA GLY A 208 -20.65 38.06 19.69
C GLY A 208 -19.76 38.68 18.61
N LEU A 209 -18.93 37.90 17.92
CA LEU A 209 -18.14 38.40 16.81
C LEU A 209 -19.05 38.74 15.61
N SER A 210 -18.72 39.81 14.90
CA SER A 210 -19.42 40.16 13.67
C SER A 210 -19.16 39.13 12.57
N GLN A 211 -20.08 39.05 11.61
CA GLN A 211 -19.94 38.15 10.46
C GLN A 211 -18.63 38.41 9.68
N ARG A 212 -18.14 39.65 9.67
CA ARG A 212 -16.88 40.04 9.01
C ARG A 212 -15.65 39.53 9.79
N GLU A 213 -15.66 39.65 11.11
CA GLU A 213 -14.56 39.16 11.97
C GLU A 213 -14.50 37.63 11.93
N THR A 214 -15.64 36.96 12.07
CA THR A 214 -15.74 35.50 11.96
C THR A 214 -15.27 35.01 10.60
N ALA A 215 -15.64 35.69 9.50
CA ALA A 215 -15.16 35.35 8.17
C ALA A 215 -13.64 35.55 8.03
N GLY A 216 -13.07 36.59 8.64
CA GLY A 216 -11.63 36.83 8.66
C GLY A 216 -10.86 35.71 9.36
N ILE A 217 -11.33 35.30 10.55
CA ILE A 217 -10.74 34.20 11.31
C ILE A 217 -10.85 32.88 10.53
N LEU A 218 -12.01 32.60 9.92
CA LEU A 218 -12.20 31.37 9.15
C LEU A 218 -11.43 31.35 7.83
N ALA A 219 -11.12 32.51 7.25
CA ALA A 219 -10.31 32.61 6.03
C ALA A 219 -8.88 32.13 6.27
N GLN A 220 -8.34 32.29 7.47
CA GLN A 220 -7.04 31.75 7.86
C GLN A 220 -7.03 30.20 7.87
N PHE A 221 -8.20 29.55 8.00
CA PHE A 221 -8.35 28.10 7.79
C PHE A 221 -8.63 27.71 6.33
N ALA A 222 -8.76 28.67 5.41
CA ALA A 222 -9.15 28.44 4.01
C ALA A 222 -7.98 28.45 3.02
N GLU A 223 -6.77 28.86 3.44
CA GLU A 223 -5.60 29.06 2.55
C GLU A 223 -5.02 27.79 1.90
N GLU A 224 -5.60 26.60 2.09
CA GLU A 224 -5.14 25.36 1.44
C GLU A 224 -5.89 25.00 0.15
N ARG A 225 -6.43 25.98 -0.58
CA ARG A 225 -7.01 25.77 -1.91
C ARG A 225 -6.14 26.40 -2.99
N SER A 226 -4.89 25.99 -3.13
CA SER A 226 -4.09 26.12 -4.36
C SER A 226 -2.70 25.54 -4.10
N SER A 227 -2.50 24.25 -4.40
CA SER A 227 -1.23 23.66 -4.87
C SER A 227 -1.39 22.15 -4.99
#